data_AF-A0A1Q6Q3X0-F1
#
_entry.id   AF-A0A1Q6Q3X0-F1
#
_cell.length_a   1.000
_cell.length_b   1.000
_cell.length_c   1.000
_cell.angle_alpha   90.00
_cell.angle_beta   90.00
_cell.angle_gamma   90.00
#
_symmetry.space_group_name_H-M   'P 1'
#
loop_
_entity.id
_entity.type
_entity.pdbx_description
1 polymer ?
#
loop_
_entity_poly.entity_id
_entity_poly.type
_entity_poly.pdbx_seq_one_letter_code
_entity_poly.pdbx_strand_id
1 'polypeptide(L)'
;MDNWVDYFIINEFAMNYDAGNLSTYVYKELGGKLQLAAWDFNNGFDNYQWFHTETDRLYTVENSWFDRLWQDENFRKHVCERYVQLRKTTLSDEHIADKIASYQEELGDAVDRNFKVWGYSFNEVLLAGTTKEGTSRDIRSYEEAMKQLTDTIRERLAYLDKELGGN
;
A
#
# COMPACT_ATOMS: atom_id res chain seq x y z
N MET A 1 14.17 6.91 14.25
CA MET A 1 13.86 7.68 13.03
C MET A 1 13.56 6.68 11.94
N ASP A 2 14.52 5.84 11.57
CA ASP A 2 14.43 4.86 10.48
C ASP A 2 13.17 3.98 10.53
N ASN A 3 12.83 3.40 11.68
CA ASN A 3 11.59 2.62 11.80
C ASN A 3 10.31 3.41 11.47
N TRP A 4 10.23 4.69 11.86
CA TRP A 4 9.07 5.53 11.56
C TRP A 4 9.04 5.96 10.09
N VAL A 5 10.22 6.15 9.50
CA VAL A 5 10.39 6.43 8.07
C VAL A 5 9.97 5.21 7.23
N ASP A 6 10.47 4.02 7.57
CA ASP A 6 10.11 2.77 6.88
C ASP A 6 8.61 2.47 7.05
N TYR A 7 8.06 2.70 8.25
CA TYR A 7 6.63 2.58 8.50
C TYR A 7 5.80 3.55 7.63
N PHE A 8 6.24 4.80 7.51
CA PHE A 8 5.57 5.77 6.65
C PHE A 8 5.59 5.30 5.18
N ILE A 9 6.77 4.92 4.66
CA ILE A 9 6.94 4.54 3.26
C ILE A 9 6.12 3.30 2.91
N ILE A 10 6.13 2.26 3.74
CA ILE A 10 5.40 1.03 3.42
C ILE A 10 3.88 1.23 3.41
N ASN A 11 3.35 2.07 4.30
CA ASN A 11 1.91 2.39 4.31
C ASN A 11 1.53 3.31 3.15
N GLU A 12 2.39 4.26 2.76
CA GLU A 12 2.17 5.05 1.55
C GLU A 12 2.22 4.22 0.28
N PHE A 13 3.18 3.30 0.17
CA PHE A 13 3.31 2.39 -0.96
C PHE A 13 2.07 1.47 -1.07
N ALA A 14 1.68 0.86 0.04
CA ALA A 14 0.53 -0.04 0.07
C ALA A 14 -0.81 0.69 0.08
N MET A 15 -0.82 2.01 0.16
CA MET A 15 -2.04 2.81 0.28
C MET A 15 -2.90 2.35 1.48
N ASN A 16 -2.26 2.08 2.62
CA ASN A 16 -2.94 1.69 3.85
C ASN A 16 -3.39 2.94 4.62
N TYR A 17 -4.60 3.42 4.32
CA TYR A 17 -5.06 4.76 4.74
C TYR A 17 -5.35 4.91 6.22
N ASP A 18 -5.58 3.82 6.95
CA ASP A 18 -5.87 3.89 8.37
C ASP A 18 -4.60 3.82 9.24
N ALA A 19 -3.43 3.61 8.62
CA ALA A 19 -2.15 3.54 9.29
C ALA A 19 -1.85 4.79 10.13
N GLY A 20 -1.42 4.57 11.37
CA GLY A 20 -1.19 5.60 12.39
C GLY A 20 -2.41 5.85 13.28
N ASN A 21 -3.64 5.64 12.78
CA ASN A 21 -4.88 5.75 13.55
C ASN A 21 -5.40 4.36 13.98
N LEU A 22 -5.37 3.41 13.05
CA LEU A 22 -5.64 1.98 13.17
C LEU A 22 -4.46 1.21 12.56
N SER A 23 -4.54 -0.12 12.48
CA SER A 23 -3.52 -0.96 11.81
C SER A 23 -2.08 -0.73 12.28
N THR A 24 -1.94 -0.24 13.52
CA THR A 24 -0.67 0.24 14.09
C THR A 24 -0.47 -0.39 15.46
N TYR A 25 0.64 -1.10 15.64
CA TYR A 25 1.08 -1.54 16.95
C TYR A 25 2.32 -0.78 17.40
N VAL A 26 2.27 -0.18 18.58
CA VAL A 26 3.39 0.58 19.15
C VAL A 26 4.10 -0.25 20.21
N TYR A 27 5.41 -0.38 20.06
CA TYR A 27 6.24 -1.12 20.99
C TYR A 27 7.54 -0.38 21.30
N LYS A 28 8.25 -0.84 22.33
CA LYS A 28 9.62 -0.42 22.62
C LYS A 28 10.36 -1.49 23.38
N GLU A 29 11.64 -1.62 23.08
CA GLU A 29 12.57 -2.36 23.93
C GLU A 29 12.82 -1.62 25.25
N LEU A 30 13.31 -2.35 26.26
CA LEU A 30 13.72 -1.76 27.53
C LEU A 30 14.83 -0.72 27.28
N GLY A 31 14.60 0.52 27.72
CA GLY A 31 15.50 1.65 27.46
C GLY A 31 15.46 2.21 26.02
N GLY A 32 14.72 1.57 25.11
CA GLY A 32 14.59 1.98 23.71
C GLY A 32 13.58 3.11 23.46
N LYS A 33 13.60 3.59 22.22
CA LYS A 33 12.60 4.52 21.66
C LYS A 33 11.35 3.77 21.21
N LEU A 34 10.23 4.47 21.08
CA LEU A 34 9.02 3.89 20.50
C LEU A 34 9.26 3.51 19.03
N GLN A 35 8.72 2.35 18.66
CA GLN A 35 8.73 1.80 17.32
C GLN A 35 7.30 1.40 16.93
N LEU A 36 7.07 1.40 15.62
CA LEU A 36 5.82 1.01 15.00
C LEU A 36 5.99 -0.32 14.29
N ALA A 37 5.01 -1.19 14.44
CA ALA A 37 4.83 -2.40 13.65
C ALA A 37 3.55 -2.24 12.81
N ALA A 38 3.70 -2.56 11.53
CA ALA A 38 2.63 -2.58 10.56
C ALA A 38 1.75 -3.82 10.74
N TRP A 39 0.46 -3.67 10.50
CA TRP A 39 -0.54 -4.74 10.57
C TRP A 39 -1.65 -4.48 9.54
N ASP A 40 -2.37 -5.54 9.11
CA ASP A 40 -3.60 -5.49 8.30
C ASP A 40 -3.53 -4.71 6.97
N PHE A 41 -2.95 -5.32 5.94
CA PHE A 41 -2.75 -4.69 4.61
C PHE A 41 -3.73 -5.19 3.54
N ASN A 42 -4.74 -5.97 3.93
CA ASN A 42 -5.74 -6.57 3.02
C ASN A 42 -6.59 -5.53 2.27
N ASN A 43 -6.70 -4.31 2.81
CA ASN A 43 -7.42 -3.18 2.22
C ASN A 43 -6.53 -2.23 1.40
N GLY A 44 -5.22 -2.52 1.30
CA GLY A 44 -4.29 -1.71 0.54
C GLY A 44 -4.51 -1.81 -0.98
N PHE A 45 -3.74 -1.04 -1.74
CA PHE A 45 -3.71 -1.03 -3.21
C PHE A 45 -5.08 -0.82 -3.86
N ASP A 46 -5.85 0.13 -3.34
CA ASP A 46 -7.20 0.47 -3.83
C ASP A 46 -8.22 -0.69 -3.68
N ASN A 47 -8.09 -1.49 -2.62
CA ASN A 47 -9.01 -2.58 -2.29
C ASN A 47 -9.88 -2.27 -1.06
N TYR A 48 -10.51 -1.09 -1.01
CA TYR A 48 -11.35 -0.69 0.13
C TYR A 48 -12.83 -0.53 -0.23
N GLN A 49 -13.67 -1.13 0.62
CA GLN A 49 -15.10 -1.30 0.37
C GLN A 49 -15.96 -0.06 0.65
N TRP A 50 -15.49 0.91 1.45
CA TRP A 50 -16.36 2.00 1.92
C TRP A 50 -16.13 3.33 1.19
N PHE A 51 -14.95 3.52 0.60
CA PHE A 51 -14.63 4.71 -0.19
C PHE A 51 -13.56 4.39 -1.24
N HIS A 52 -13.47 5.28 -2.22
CA HIS A 52 -12.42 5.31 -3.23
C HIS A 52 -11.39 6.39 -2.90
N THR A 53 -10.15 6.11 -3.26
CA THR A 53 -9.00 6.95 -2.98
C THR A 53 -8.06 6.89 -4.17
N GLU A 54 -7.67 8.07 -4.63
CA GLU A 54 -6.77 8.22 -5.76
C GLU A 54 -5.32 7.88 -5.39
N THR A 55 -4.49 7.70 -6.41
CA THR A 55 -3.06 7.40 -6.29
C THR A 55 -2.19 8.65 -6.14
N ASP A 56 -2.78 9.84 -6.00
CA ASP A 56 -2.19 11.14 -6.37
C ASP A 56 -1.81 12.08 -5.21
N ARG A 57 -1.89 11.60 -3.96
CA ARG A 57 -1.49 12.35 -2.77
C ARG A 57 -0.88 11.45 -1.69
N LEU A 58 -0.15 12.04 -0.74
CA LEU A 58 0.24 11.36 0.50
C LEU A 58 -0.96 11.33 1.45
N TYR A 59 -1.23 10.16 2.03
CA TYR A 59 -2.40 9.97 2.91
C TYR A 59 -2.02 9.85 4.39
N THR A 60 -0.91 9.15 4.67
CA THR A 60 -0.40 8.94 6.02
C THR A 60 -0.06 10.27 6.70
N VAL A 61 0.29 11.30 5.93
CA VAL A 61 0.53 12.67 6.44
C VAL A 61 -0.72 13.30 7.09
N GLU A 62 -1.91 12.78 6.83
CA GLU A 62 -3.15 13.26 7.46
C GLU A 62 -3.45 12.53 8.79
N ASN A 63 -2.64 11.53 9.18
CA ASN A 63 -2.94 10.63 10.29
C ASN A 63 -2.10 10.92 11.56
N SER A 64 -2.76 10.90 12.72
CA SER A 64 -2.17 10.92 14.07
C SER A 64 -0.84 11.68 14.21
N TRP A 65 0.27 10.98 14.45
CA TRP A 65 1.59 11.57 14.66
C TRP A 65 2.23 12.10 13.38
N PHE A 66 1.82 11.57 12.22
CA PHE A 66 2.45 11.86 10.94
C PHE A 66 2.08 13.24 10.40
N ASP A 67 0.92 13.81 10.75
CA ASP A 67 0.63 15.24 10.51
C ASP A 67 1.74 16.13 11.10
N ARG A 68 2.18 15.82 12.32
CA ARG A 68 3.22 16.59 13.00
C ARG A 68 4.62 16.23 12.53
N LEU A 69 4.91 14.96 12.32
CA LEU A 69 6.22 14.52 11.83
C LEU A 69 6.48 15.05 10.43
N TRP A 70 5.47 15.12 9.56
CA TRP A 70 5.62 15.65 8.22
C TRP A 70 5.93 17.16 8.21
N GLN A 71 5.59 17.90 9.27
CA GLN A 71 5.99 19.31 9.39
C GLN A 71 7.47 19.48 9.74
N ASP A 72 8.16 18.42 10.21
CA ASP A 72 9.59 18.45 10.50
C ASP A 72 10.42 18.17 9.23
N GLU A 73 11.25 19.14 8.84
CA GLU A 73 12.09 19.04 7.64
C GLU A 73 13.09 17.88 7.69
N ASN A 74 13.59 17.53 8.88
CA ASN A 74 14.51 16.40 9.01
C ASN A 74 13.77 15.10 8.73
N PHE A 75 12.58 14.89 9.30
CA PHE A 75 11.77 13.70 9.03
C PHE A 75 11.49 13.56 7.53
N ARG A 76 10.99 14.62 6.88
CA ARG A 76 10.72 14.63 5.44
C ARG A 76 11.96 14.27 4.62
N LYS A 77 13.10 14.89 4.92
CA LYS A 77 14.37 14.59 4.24
C LYS A 77 14.76 13.12 4.35
N HIS A 78 14.65 12.54 5.56
CA HIS A 78 14.96 11.12 5.76
C HIS A 78 13.99 10.20 5.01
N VAL A 79 12.69 10.57 4.91
CA VAL A 79 11.72 9.83 4.09
C VAL A 79 12.14 9.83 2.62
N CYS A 80 12.44 10.98 2.03
CA CYS A 80 12.85 11.06 0.63
C CYS A 80 14.15 10.27 0.38
N GLU A 81 15.17 10.44 1.22
CA GLU A 81 16.44 9.71 1.11
C GLU A 81 16.24 8.19 1.20
N ARG A 82 15.44 7.73 2.17
CA ARG A 82 15.15 6.32 2.35
C ARG A 82 14.31 5.74 1.21
N TYR A 83 13.32 6.48 0.72
CA TYR A 83 12.51 6.08 -0.43
C TYR A 83 13.39 5.85 -1.68
N VAL A 84 14.30 6.77 -1.99
CA VAL A 84 15.24 6.63 -3.12
C VAL A 84 16.14 5.41 -2.97
N GLN A 85 16.54 5.05 -1.75
CA GLN A 85 17.29 3.80 -1.50
C GLN A 85 16.43 2.56 -1.76
N LEU A 86 15.18 2.57 -1.29
CA LEU A 86 14.26 1.45 -1.47
C LEU A 86 13.87 1.25 -2.94
N ARG A 87 13.72 2.33 -3.73
CA ARG A 87 13.45 2.25 -5.18
C ARG A 87 14.56 1.60 -6.00
N LYS A 88 15.79 1.54 -5.47
CA LYS A 88 16.91 0.79 -6.06
C LYS A 88 16.91 -0.70 -5.69
N THR A 89 16.05 -1.12 -4.75
CA THR A 89 16.08 -2.45 -4.14
C THR A 89 14.66 -3.01 -3.94
N THR A 90 14.13 -2.95 -2.72
CA THR A 90 12.88 -3.64 -2.32
C THR A 90 11.64 -3.08 -3.01
N LEU A 91 11.65 -1.80 -3.36
CA LEU A 91 10.56 -1.15 -4.10
C LEU A 91 10.91 -0.97 -5.57
N SER A 92 11.91 -1.66 -6.12
CA SER A 92 12.16 -1.64 -7.57
C SER A 92 11.02 -2.35 -8.30
N ASP A 93 10.76 -1.93 -9.54
CA ASP A 93 9.69 -2.51 -10.36
C ASP A 93 9.93 -4.01 -10.60
N GLU A 94 11.19 -4.39 -10.84
CA GLU A 94 11.64 -5.78 -10.97
C GLU A 94 11.38 -6.59 -9.70
N HIS A 95 11.79 -6.08 -8.53
CA HIS A 95 11.60 -6.80 -7.27
C HIS A 95 10.12 -7.03 -6.95
N ILE A 96 9.27 -6.03 -7.20
CA ILE A 96 7.83 -6.14 -6.95
C ILE A 96 7.19 -7.12 -7.93
N ALA A 97 7.53 -7.04 -9.22
CA ALA A 97 7.04 -7.98 -10.23
C ALA A 97 7.44 -9.42 -9.90
N ASP A 98 8.70 -9.64 -9.52
CA ASP A 98 9.21 -10.95 -9.11
C ASP A 98 8.48 -11.48 -7.87
N LYS A 99 8.20 -10.62 -6.89
CA LYS A 99 7.44 -11.00 -5.70
C LYS A 99 6.02 -11.43 -6.04
N ILE A 100 5.31 -10.64 -6.84
CA ILE A 100 3.96 -10.98 -7.29
C ILE A 100 3.97 -12.32 -8.03
N ALA A 101 4.88 -12.50 -8.99
CA ALA A 101 5.02 -13.75 -9.73
C ALA A 101 5.30 -14.94 -8.80
N SER A 102 6.22 -14.78 -7.84
CA SER A 102 6.54 -15.84 -6.86
C SER A 102 5.33 -16.23 -6.00
N TYR A 103 4.49 -15.28 -5.61
CA TYR A 103 3.28 -15.58 -4.84
C TYR A 103 2.22 -16.26 -5.70
N GLN A 104 2.08 -15.88 -6.97
CA GLN A 104 1.19 -16.58 -7.90
C GLN A 104 1.64 -18.03 -8.11
N GLU A 105 2.95 -18.27 -8.25
CA GLU A 105 3.52 -19.61 -8.35
C GLU A 105 3.28 -20.43 -7.06
N GLU A 106 3.54 -19.85 -5.89
CA GLU A 106 3.31 -20.49 -4.60
C GLU A 106 1.84 -20.89 -4.39
N LEU A 107 0.91 -20.02 -4.80
CA LEU A 107 -0.52 -20.30 -4.72
C LEU A 107 -0.94 -21.39 -5.72
N GLY A 108 -0.46 -21.33 -6.97
CA GLY A 108 -0.78 -22.29 -8.03
C GLY A 108 -2.28 -22.62 -8.11
N ASP A 109 -2.61 -23.92 -8.16
CA ASP A 109 -3.98 -24.43 -8.23
C ASP A 109 -4.87 -24.06 -7.02
N ALA A 110 -4.30 -23.49 -5.95
CA ALA A 110 -5.10 -23.02 -4.80
C ALA A 110 -6.05 -21.89 -5.19
N VAL A 111 -5.67 -21.07 -6.18
CA VAL A 111 -6.53 -19.99 -6.72
C VAL A 111 -7.84 -20.57 -7.25
N ASP A 112 -7.75 -21.61 -8.09
CA ASP A 112 -8.93 -22.28 -8.65
C ASP A 112 -9.78 -22.97 -7.58
N ARG A 113 -9.14 -23.63 -6.61
CA ARG A 113 -9.86 -24.25 -5.48
C ARG A 113 -10.58 -23.21 -4.63
N ASN A 114 -9.96 -22.05 -4.41
CA ASN A 114 -10.56 -20.96 -3.66
C ASN A 114 -11.83 -20.46 -4.36
N PHE A 115 -11.75 -20.16 -5.66
CA PHE A 115 -12.90 -19.61 -6.39
C PHE A 115 -13.95 -20.66 -6.79
N LYS A 116 -13.68 -21.96 -6.66
CA LYS A 116 -14.75 -22.98 -6.65
C LYS A 116 -15.68 -22.85 -5.44
N VAL A 117 -15.19 -22.37 -4.30
CA VAL A 117 -15.99 -22.15 -3.08
C VAL A 117 -16.50 -20.73 -3.01
N TRP A 118 -15.61 -19.76 -3.25
CA TRP A 118 -15.85 -18.34 -3.01
C TRP A 118 -16.07 -17.53 -4.29
N GLY A 119 -16.15 -18.16 -5.47
CA GLY A 119 -16.31 -17.45 -6.75
C GLY A 119 -17.59 -16.63 -6.86
N TYR A 120 -18.58 -16.86 -5.98
CA TYR A 120 -19.76 -16.00 -5.89
C TYR A 120 -19.39 -14.55 -5.52
N SER A 121 -18.26 -14.30 -4.86
CA SER A 121 -17.81 -12.96 -4.45
C SER A 121 -17.65 -12.00 -5.62
N PHE A 122 -17.34 -12.51 -6.82
CA PHE A 122 -17.21 -11.70 -8.03
C PHE A 122 -18.55 -11.13 -8.54
N ASN A 123 -19.68 -11.62 -8.03
CA ASN A 123 -21.01 -11.09 -8.36
C ASN A 123 -21.51 -10.05 -7.36
N GLU A 124 -20.80 -9.89 -6.24
CA GLU A 124 -21.15 -8.91 -5.21
C GLU A 124 -20.72 -7.49 -5.63
N VAL A 125 -21.24 -6.50 -4.91
CA VAL A 125 -20.78 -5.10 -5.00
C VAL A 125 -19.95 -4.86 -3.75
N LEU A 126 -18.62 -4.98 -3.90
CA LEU A 126 -17.69 -4.98 -2.78
C LEU A 126 -16.87 -3.70 -2.70
N LEU A 127 -16.66 -2.99 -3.82
CA LEU A 127 -15.82 -1.80 -3.85
C LEU A 127 -16.65 -0.56 -4.13
N ALA A 128 -16.56 0.43 -3.23
CA ALA A 128 -17.29 1.68 -3.39
C ALA A 128 -16.64 2.60 -4.44
N GLY A 129 -17.46 3.41 -5.11
CA GLY A 129 -16.98 4.43 -6.05
C GLY A 129 -16.68 3.92 -7.45
N THR A 130 -16.03 4.76 -8.26
CA THR A 130 -15.75 4.50 -9.67
C THR A 130 -14.29 4.76 -10.00
N THR A 131 -13.78 4.13 -11.05
CA THR A 131 -12.49 4.49 -11.66
C THR A 131 -12.52 5.91 -12.23
N LYS A 132 -11.37 6.41 -12.69
CA LYS A 132 -11.24 7.72 -13.36
C LYS A 132 -12.13 7.84 -14.61
N GLU A 133 -12.41 6.73 -15.26
CA GLU A 133 -13.27 6.62 -16.45
C GLU A 133 -14.77 6.54 -16.10
N GLY A 134 -15.12 6.57 -14.81
CA GLY A 134 -16.50 6.50 -14.33
C GLY A 134 -17.11 5.10 -14.32
N THR A 135 -16.29 4.04 -14.45
CA THR A 135 -16.75 2.65 -14.37
C THR A 135 -16.70 2.13 -12.93
N SER A 136 -17.53 1.13 -12.59
CA SER A 136 -17.48 0.50 -11.26
C SER A 136 -16.08 -0.05 -10.97
N ARG A 137 -15.67 0.03 -9.71
CA ARG A 137 -14.44 -0.59 -9.20
C ARG A 137 -14.60 -2.08 -8.91
N ASP A 138 -15.83 -2.62 -8.91
CA ASP A 138 -16.07 -4.02 -8.57
C ASP A 138 -15.29 -4.98 -9.48
N ILE A 139 -14.58 -5.90 -8.84
CA ILE A 139 -13.78 -6.93 -9.48
C ILE A 139 -14.67 -8.12 -9.85
N ARG A 140 -14.61 -8.57 -11.11
CA ARG A 140 -15.42 -9.66 -11.65
C ARG A 140 -14.64 -10.94 -11.94
N SER A 141 -13.31 -10.93 -11.80
CA SER A 141 -12.49 -12.14 -11.88
C SER A 141 -11.16 -12.02 -11.13
N TYR A 142 -10.45 -13.14 -10.98
CA TYR A 142 -9.10 -13.14 -10.42
C TYR A 142 -8.12 -12.33 -11.28
N GLU A 143 -8.24 -12.42 -12.60
CA GLU A 143 -7.43 -11.66 -13.55
C GLU A 143 -7.67 -10.15 -13.42
N GLU A 144 -8.92 -9.74 -13.22
CA GLU A 144 -9.25 -8.34 -12.93
C GLU A 144 -8.67 -7.88 -11.59
N ALA A 145 -8.70 -8.74 -10.56
CA ALA A 145 -8.08 -8.45 -9.26
C ALA A 145 -6.56 -8.22 -9.40
N MET A 146 -5.89 -9.11 -10.14
CA MET A 146 -4.45 -8.99 -10.42
C MET A 146 -4.13 -7.75 -11.23
N LYS A 147 -4.97 -7.42 -12.23
CA LYS A 147 -4.81 -6.21 -13.02
C LYS A 147 -4.96 -4.97 -12.15
N GLN A 148 -5.97 -4.89 -11.29
CA GLN A 148 -6.14 -3.77 -10.36
C GLN A 148 -4.92 -3.61 -9.45
N LEU A 149 -4.48 -4.69 -8.80
CA LEU A 149 -3.31 -4.65 -7.91
C LEU A 149 -2.06 -4.11 -8.63
N THR A 150 -1.75 -4.65 -9.81
CA THR A 150 -0.56 -4.27 -10.58
C THR A 150 -0.64 -2.84 -11.13
N ASP A 151 -1.81 -2.41 -11.61
CA ASP A 151 -2.00 -1.04 -12.08
C ASP A 151 -1.93 -0.03 -10.93
N THR A 152 -2.56 -0.32 -9.79
CA THR A 152 -2.49 0.55 -8.60
C THR A 152 -1.06 0.69 -8.11
N ILE A 153 -0.29 -0.41 -8.02
CA ILE A 153 1.13 -0.38 -7.65
C ILE A 153 1.92 0.54 -8.59
N ARG A 154 1.74 0.36 -9.91
CA ARG A 154 2.44 1.15 -10.93
C ARG A 154 2.11 2.64 -10.81
N GLU A 155 0.83 2.97 -10.71
CA GLU A 155 0.38 4.36 -10.55
C GLU A 155 0.87 4.96 -9.24
N ARG A 156 0.83 4.19 -8.15
CA ARG A 156 1.26 4.65 -6.84
C ARG A 156 2.75 4.94 -6.80
N LEU A 157 3.58 4.04 -7.33
CA LEU A 157 5.03 4.26 -7.43
C LEU A 157 5.36 5.45 -8.32
N ALA A 158 4.67 5.64 -9.44
CA ALA A 158 4.87 6.81 -10.31
C ALA A 158 4.58 8.12 -9.58
N TYR A 159 3.53 8.16 -8.75
CA TYR A 159 3.26 9.31 -7.88
C TYR A 159 4.35 9.50 -6.82
N LEU A 160 4.72 8.45 -6.10
CA LEU A 160 5.73 8.54 -5.04
C LEU A 160 7.13 8.88 -5.60
N ASP A 161 7.46 8.46 -6.81
CA ASP A 161 8.69 8.86 -7.51
C ASP A 161 8.72 10.37 -7.77
N LYS A 162 7.58 10.96 -8.14
CA LYS A 162 7.45 12.41 -8.31
C LYS A 162 7.49 13.16 -6.97
N GLU A 163 6.81 12.64 -5.96
CA GLU A 163 6.64 13.33 -4.67
C GLU A 163 7.85 13.21 -3.75
N LEU A 164 8.48 12.02 -3.70
CA LEU A 164 9.55 11.67 -2.75
C LEU A 164 10.91 11.43 -3.43
N GLY A 165 10.93 11.19 -4.75
CA GLY A 165 12.15 10.87 -5.49
C GLY A 165 12.97 12.09 -5.93
N GLY A 166 12.36 13.28 -5.97
CA GLY A 166 13.01 14.53 -6.36
C GLY A 166 13.44 15.37 -5.16
N ASN A 167 14.69 15.19 -4.71
CA ASN A 167 15.46 16.24 -4.03
C ASN A 167 16.47 16.83 -5.02
#